data_AF-A0A2V5KSG5-F1
#
_entry.id   AF-A0A2V5KSG5-F1
#
_cell.length_a   1.000
_cell.length_b   1.000
_cell.length_c   1.000
_cell.angle_alpha   90.00
_cell.angle_beta   90.00
_cell.angle_gamma   90.00
#
_symmetry.space_group_name_H-M   'P 1'
#
loop_
_entity.id
_entity.type
_entity.pdbx_description
1 polymer ?
#
loop_
_entity_poly.entity_id
_entity_poly.type
_entity_poly.pdbx_seq_one_letter_code
_entity_poly.pdbx_strand_id
1 'polypeptide(L)'
;ILGSAIFVAGSFTGGSFAWLQIGFIYGTEHYPYLFISSCYNLPSLLGQVGWSLKDSLLSGRIGSLDLHLTLQWALRLLYLGALALSAHGLTRHLRARDPRVLIAIAAPWLLMFALLGQMHERYLTWGAVVSAVALGVSVRLSIIHFIISIASTAMIVHVMLIDKKLDPTLRAIDFLQGVRPYASFVVLACVAVYLWDALAVRIPVFQHREVRSGTTPSLSLGPEPEEA
;
A
#
# COMPACT_ATOMS: atom_id res chain seq x y z
N ILE A 1 9.44 2.16 -19.65
CA ILE A 1 10.18 1.84 -20.90
C ILE A 1 11.60 1.37 -20.56
N LEU A 2 12.47 2.21 -20.00
CA LEU A 2 13.85 1.77 -19.65
C LEU A 2 13.89 0.61 -18.64
N GLY A 3 13.09 0.67 -17.56
CA GLY A 3 13.01 -0.44 -16.58
C GLY A 3 12.51 -1.75 -17.19
N SER A 4 11.50 -1.70 -18.06
CA SER A 4 11.00 -2.86 -18.80
C SER A 4 12.06 -3.41 -19.76
N ALA A 5 12.80 -2.53 -20.43
CA ALA A 5 13.90 -2.91 -21.32
C ALA A 5 15.06 -3.56 -20.56
N ILE A 6 15.40 -3.07 -19.36
CA ILE A 6 16.41 -3.67 -18.48
C ILE A 6 15.97 -5.08 -18.02
N PHE A 7 14.69 -5.26 -17.71
CA PHE A 7 14.14 -6.58 -17.38
C PHE A 7 14.23 -7.57 -18.55
N VAL A 8 13.82 -7.14 -19.73
CA VAL A 8 13.85 -7.97 -20.94
C VAL A 8 15.30 -8.28 -21.33
N ALA A 9 16.19 -7.29 -21.28
CA ALA A 9 17.62 -7.50 -21.53
C ALA A 9 18.20 -8.49 -20.51
N GLY A 10 17.92 -8.29 -19.22
CA GLY A 10 18.35 -9.18 -18.14
C GLY A 10 17.86 -10.62 -18.30
N SER A 11 16.66 -10.84 -18.85
CA SER A 11 16.17 -12.21 -19.10
C SER A 11 16.92 -12.92 -20.23
N PHE A 12 17.41 -12.17 -21.22
CA PHE A 12 18.19 -12.73 -22.32
C PHE A 12 19.69 -12.84 -22.05
N THR A 13 20.23 -12.03 -21.13
CA THR A 13 21.67 -12.03 -20.80
C THR A 13 22.05 -12.90 -19.60
N GLY A 14 21.12 -13.70 -19.08
CA GLY A 14 21.36 -14.56 -17.91
C GLY A 14 21.37 -13.80 -16.58
N GLY A 15 20.71 -12.64 -16.50
CA GLY A 15 20.54 -11.88 -15.27
C GLY A 15 19.75 -12.66 -14.21
N SER A 16 20.11 -12.49 -12.94
CA SER A 16 19.43 -13.14 -11.82
C SER A 16 18.15 -12.40 -11.45
N PHE A 17 17.01 -13.09 -11.51
CA PHE A 17 15.71 -12.63 -11.01
C PHE A 17 15.41 -13.16 -9.59
N ALA A 18 16.47 -13.43 -8.81
CA ALA A 18 16.35 -13.94 -7.45
C ALA A 18 15.48 -13.04 -6.55
N TRP A 19 15.47 -11.71 -6.76
CA TRP A 19 14.60 -10.81 -6.01
C TRP A 19 13.10 -11.07 -6.28
N LEU A 20 12.73 -11.45 -7.51
CA LEU A 20 11.35 -11.80 -7.87
C LEU A 20 11.02 -13.19 -7.32
N GLN A 21 11.91 -14.15 -7.53
CA GLN A 21 11.70 -15.52 -7.07
C GLN A 21 11.65 -15.61 -5.54
N ILE A 22 12.65 -15.07 -4.84
CA ILE A 22 12.76 -15.16 -3.38
C ILE A 22 11.88 -14.11 -2.69
N GLY A 23 11.92 -12.87 -3.17
CA GLY A 23 11.25 -11.75 -2.50
C GLY A 23 9.74 -11.70 -2.75
N PHE A 24 9.25 -12.18 -3.89
CA PHE A 24 7.84 -12.08 -4.26
C PHE A 24 7.15 -13.44 -4.38
N ILE A 25 7.71 -14.37 -5.14
CA ILE A 25 7.07 -15.66 -5.45
C ILE A 25 7.18 -16.63 -4.28
N TYR A 26 8.37 -16.81 -3.71
CA TYR A 26 8.66 -17.85 -2.71
C TYR A 26 7.74 -17.74 -1.49
N GLY A 27 7.65 -16.54 -0.92
CA GLY A 27 6.71 -16.27 0.17
C GLY A 27 5.30 -16.69 -0.25
N THR A 28 4.84 -16.12 -1.37
CA THR A 28 3.49 -16.35 -1.92
C THR A 28 3.15 -17.79 -2.28
N GLU A 29 4.12 -18.67 -2.52
CA GLU A 29 3.89 -20.11 -2.75
C GLU A 29 3.93 -20.95 -1.47
N HIS A 30 4.72 -20.55 -0.48
CA HIS A 30 4.97 -21.37 0.70
C HIS A 30 3.79 -21.39 1.69
N TYR A 31 3.01 -20.31 1.78
CA TYR A 31 1.82 -20.28 2.65
C TYR A 31 0.53 -20.50 1.84
N PRO A 32 -0.17 -21.64 1.99
CA PRO A 32 -1.35 -21.98 1.21
C PRO A 32 -2.64 -21.30 1.70
N TYR A 33 -2.54 -20.28 2.54
CA TYR A 33 -3.68 -19.62 3.18
C TYR A 33 -3.92 -18.26 2.54
N LEU A 34 -5.17 -17.92 2.23
CA LEU A 34 -5.56 -16.56 1.76
C LEU A 34 -5.18 -15.46 2.76
N PHE A 35 -5.23 -15.78 4.04
CA PHE A 35 -4.80 -14.93 5.14
C PHE A 35 -4.50 -15.84 6.33
N ILE A 36 -3.53 -15.45 7.16
CA ILE A 36 -3.09 -16.29 8.28
C ILE A 36 -3.79 -15.87 9.59
N SER A 37 -4.35 -14.66 9.64
CA SER A 37 -4.80 -14.03 10.90
C SER A 37 -5.97 -13.06 10.67
N SER A 38 -6.30 -12.22 11.64
CA SER A 38 -7.36 -11.21 11.62
C SER A 38 -7.02 -10.01 10.73
N CYS A 39 -6.84 -10.26 9.43
CA CYS A 39 -6.51 -9.23 8.44
C CYS A 39 -7.77 -8.56 7.87
N TYR A 40 -7.65 -7.26 7.56
CA TYR A 40 -8.66 -6.42 6.93
C TYR A 40 -8.31 -6.13 5.47
N ASN A 41 -8.28 -7.17 4.62
CA ASN A 41 -7.83 -7.08 3.22
C ASN A 41 -8.70 -7.91 2.27
N LEU A 42 -8.48 -7.79 0.96
CA LEU A 42 -9.27 -8.48 -0.06
C LEU A 42 -9.21 -10.01 0.08
N PRO A 43 -8.03 -10.65 0.25
CA PRO A 43 -7.96 -12.09 0.49
C PRO A 43 -8.79 -12.56 1.69
N SER A 44 -8.88 -11.77 2.75
CA SER A 44 -9.72 -12.09 3.90
C SER A 44 -11.20 -12.10 3.61
N LEU A 45 -11.68 -11.18 2.77
CA LEU A 45 -13.07 -11.15 2.31
C LEU A 45 -13.36 -12.34 1.39
N LEU A 46 -12.45 -12.64 0.47
CA LEU A 46 -12.61 -13.79 -0.44
C LEU A 46 -12.68 -15.10 0.32
N GLY A 47 -11.85 -15.28 1.36
CA GLY A 47 -11.89 -16.47 2.20
C GLY A 47 -13.19 -16.59 3.03
N GLN A 48 -13.82 -15.48 3.40
CA GLN A 48 -15.14 -15.52 4.05
C GLN A 48 -16.26 -16.01 3.11
N VAL A 49 -16.11 -15.78 1.80
CA VAL A 49 -17.03 -16.27 0.76
C VAL A 49 -16.67 -17.70 0.32
N GLY A 50 -15.68 -18.33 0.95
CA GLY A 50 -15.30 -19.72 0.72
C GLY A 50 -14.31 -19.93 -0.44
N TRP A 51 -13.72 -18.86 -0.98
CA TRP A 51 -12.68 -18.99 -2.00
C TRP A 51 -11.37 -19.47 -1.38
N SER A 52 -10.51 -20.06 -2.19
CA SER A 52 -9.15 -20.51 -1.86
C SER A 52 -8.13 -19.96 -2.86
N LEU A 53 -6.88 -19.80 -2.43
CA LEU A 53 -5.79 -19.32 -3.31
C LEU A 53 -5.62 -20.16 -4.58
N LYS A 54 -5.88 -21.46 -4.47
CA LYS A 54 -5.71 -22.43 -5.56
C LYS A 54 -6.93 -22.56 -6.46
N ASP A 55 -8.02 -21.85 -6.17
CA ASP A 55 -9.20 -21.89 -7.01
C ASP A 55 -8.86 -21.38 -8.41
N SER A 56 -9.27 -22.15 -9.41
CA SER A 56 -9.05 -21.82 -10.81
C SER A 56 -10.07 -20.77 -11.24
N LEU A 57 -9.59 -19.59 -11.67
CA LEU A 57 -10.42 -18.54 -12.23
C LEU A 57 -10.58 -18.67 -13.75
N LEU A 58 -9.50 -19.06 -14.42
CA LEU A 58 -9.48 -19.31 -15.84
C LEU A 58 -8.58 -20.52 -16.11
N SER A 59 -9.11 -21.49 -16.84
CA SER A 59 -8.32 -22.59 -17.37
C SER A 59 -8.56 -22.69 -18.87
N GLY A 60 -7.49 -22.78 -19.64
CA GLY A 60 -7.58 -22.83 -21.10
C GLY A 60 -6.29 -23.37 -21.68
N ARG A 61 -6.43 -24.15 -22.75
CA ARG A 61 -5.29 -24.71 -23.49
C ARG A 61 -5.11 -23.93 -24.78
N ILE A 62 -3.98 -23.25 -24.95
CA ILE A 62 -3.61 -22.57 -26.19
C ILE A 62 -2.51 -23.41 -26.85
N GLY A 63 -2.88 -24.28 -27.79
CA GLY A 63 -1.95 -25.22 -28.41
C GLY A 63 -1.37 -26.20 -27.38
N SER A 64 -0.05 -26.15 -27.14
CA SER A 64 0.63 -26.95 -26.11
C SER A 64 0.76 -26.25 -24.75
N LEU A 65 0.29 -25.01 -24.62
CA LEU A 65 0.36 -24.24 -23.37
C LEU A 65 -0.92 -24.42 -22.56
N ASP A 66 -0.81 -25.07 -21.41
CA ASP A 66 -1.86 -25.13 -20.40
C ASP A 66 -1.80 -23.86 -19.53
N LEU A 67 -2.75 -22.97 -19.73
CA LEU A 67 -2.90 -21.76 -18.92
C LEU A 67 -3.85 -22.05 -17.75
N HIS A 68 -3.28 -22.03 -16.55
CA HIS A 68 -4.03 -22.16 -15.30
C HIS A 68 -3.88 -20.87 -14.47
N LEU A 69 -4.86 -19.98 -14.60
CA LEU A 69 -4.93 -18.76 -13.79
C LEU A 69 -5.66 -19.05 -12.48
N THR A 70 -4.89 -19.33 -11.44
CA THR A 70 -5.38 -19.42 -10.07
C THR A 70 -5.71 -18.04 -9.48
N LEU A 71 -6.54 -17.99 -8.45
CA LEU A 71 -6.81 -16.77 -7.67
C LEU A 71 -5.51 -16.14 -7.13
N GLN A 72 -4.58 -16.95 -6.65
CA GLN A 72 -3.26 -16.50 -6.20
C GLN A 72 -2.50 -15.72 -7.28
N TRP A 73 -2.47 -16.25 -8.50
CA TRP A 73 -1.86 -15.56 -9.64
C TRP A 73 -2.62 -14.31 -10.04
N ALA A 74 -3.95 -14.33 -10.00
CA ALA A 74 -4.75 -13.13 -10.28
C ALA A 74 -4.48 -12.00 -9.28
N LEU A 75 -4.38 -12.29 -7.98
CA LEU A 75 -4.03 -11.31 -6.95
C LEU A 75 -2.61 -10.76 -7.14
N ARG A 76 -1.64 -11.62 -7.48
CA ARG A 76 -0.26 -11.20 -7.81
C ARG A 76 -0.25 -10.26 -9.03
N LEU A 77 -0.95 -10.62 -10.11
CA LEU A 77 -1.03 -9.81 -11.32
C LEU A 77 -1.74 -8.48 -11.07
N LEU A 78 -2.80 -8.48 -10.26
CA LEU A 78 -3.50 -7.26 -9.85
C LEU A 78 -2.56 -6.33 -9.06
N TYR A 79 -1.78 -6.87 -8.12
CA TYR A 79 -0.76 -6.11 -7.40
C TYR A 79 0.32 -5.56 -8.35
N LEU A 80 0.85 -6.37 -9.26
CA LEU A 80 1.88 -5.92 -10.22
C LEU A 80 1.33 -4.84 -11.16
N GLY A 81 0.08 -4.96 -11.62
CA GLY A 81 -0.61 -3.93 -12.39
C GLY A 81 -0.75 -2.63 -11.60
N ALA A 82 -1.20 -2.72 -10.35
CA ALA A 82 -1.32 -1.56 -9.46
C ALA A 82 0.05 -0.92 -9.15
N LEU A 83 1.11 -1.72 -8.98
CA LEU A 83 2.48 -1.25 -8.80
C LEU A 83 2.99 -0.49 -10.03
N ALA A 84 2.75 -1.02 -11.22
CA ALA A 84 3.08 -0.35 -12.48
C ALA A 84 2.32 0.98 -12.63
N LEU A 85 1.05 1.01 -12.23
CA LEU A 85 0.24 2.22 -12.16
C LEU A 85 0.82 3.23 -11.16
N SER A 86 1.23 2.80 -9.96
CA SER A 86 1.89 3.68 -8.98
C SER A 86 3.21 4.25 -9.52
N ALA A 87 4.05 3.45 -10.18
CA ALA A 87 5.29 3.91 -10.81
C ALA A 87 5.02 4.91 -11.95
N HIS A 88 3.93 4.71 -12.68
CA HIS A 88 3.50 5.64 -13.71
C HIS A 88 3.03 6.98 -13.12
N GLY A 89 2.19 6.93 -12.07
CA GLY A 89 1.76 8.10 -11.30
C GLY A 89 2.92 8.86 -10.69
N LEU A 90 3.90 8.14 -10.11
CA LEU A 90 5.13 8.69 -9.57
C LEU A 90 5.89 9.53 -10.61
N THR A 91 6.13 8.96 -11.79
CA THR A 91 6.85 9.64 -12.87
C THR A 91 6.13 10.92 -13.30
N ARG A 92 4.80 10.89 -13.33
CA ARG A 92 3.98 12.05 -13.68
C ARG A 92 4.05 13.14 -12.61
N HIS A 93 3.84 12.79 -11.34
CA HIS A 93 3.89 13.74 -10.23
C HIS A 93 5.29 14.33 -10.02
N LEU A 94 6.35 13.55 -10.27
CA LEU A 94 7.73 14.04 -10.31
C LEU A 94 7.91 15.13 -11.36
N ARG A 95 7.41 14.92 -12.58
CA ARG A 95 7.49 15.92 -13.67
C ARG A 95 6.67 17.17 -13.35
N ALA A 96 5.52 17.00 -12.70
CA ALA A 96 4.64 18.09 -12.30
C ALA A 96 5.08 18.79 -11.00
N ARG A 97 6.12 18.29 -10.31
CA ARG A 97 6.54 18.74 -8.96
C ARG A 97 5.37 18.75 -7.95
N ASP A 98 4.48 17.77 -8.06
CA ASP A 98 3.31 17.64 -7.18
C ASP A 98 3.69 16.86 -5.90
N PRO A 99 3.37 17.34 -4.68
CA PRO A 99 3.60 16.61 -3.43
C PRO A 99 2.95 15.22 -3.39
N ARG A 100 1.95 14.95 -4.24
CA ARG A 100 1.36 13.61 -4.43
C ARG A 100 2.34 12.55 -4.91
N VAL A 101 3.54 12.95 -5.35
CA VAL A 101 4.66 12.03 -5.56
C VAL A 101 4.87 11.12 -4.33
N LEU A 102 4.74 11.66 -3.12
CA LEU A 102 4.90 10.91 -1.87
C LEU A 102 3.80 9.84 -1.72
N ILE A 103 2.57 10.15 -2.15
CA ILE A 103 1.46 9.21 -2.15
C ILE A 103 1.70 8.09 -3.16
N ALA A 104 2.26 8.40 -4.34
CA ALA A 104 2.63 7.39 -5.33
C ALA A 104 3.76 6.46 -4.84
N ILE A 105 4.69 6.96 -4.02
CA ILE A 105 5.71 6.14 -3.33
C ILE A 105 5.07 5.27 -2.24
N ALA A 106 4.08 5.79 -1.52
CA ALA A 106 3.43 5.10 -0.42
C ALA A 106 2.43 4.02 -0.85
N ALA A 107 1.69 4.25 -1.94
CA ALA A 107 0.61 3.39 -2.41
C ALA A 107 1.00 1.90 -2.59
N PRO A 108 2.19 1.55 -3.12
CA PRO A 108 2.64 0.16 -3.23
C PRO A 108 2.59 -0.64 -1.92
N TRP A 109 2.90 -0.02 -0.78
CA TRP A 109 2.88 -0.70 0.53
C TRP A 109 1.46 -1.03 0.98
N LEU A 110 0.52 -0.09 0.76
CA LEU A 110 -0.89 -0.28 1.05
C LEU A 110 -1.52 -1.33 0.12
N LEU A 111 -1.19 -1.26 -1.17
CA LEU A 111 -1.61 -2.25 -2.17
C LEU A 111 -1.08 -3.65 -1.85
N MET A 112 0.14 -3.73 -1.35
CA MET A 112 0.76 -5.00 -0.97
C MET A 112 -0.08 -5.69 0.11
N PHE A 113 -0.42 -4.96 1.19
CA PHE A 113 -1.29 -5.48 2.25
C PHE A 113 -2.71 -5.81 1.75
N ALA A 114 -3.28 -4.93 0.93
CA ALA A 114 -4.67 -5.02 0.49
C ALA A 114 -4.93 -6.20 -0.46
N LEU A 115 -3.97 -6.55 -1.32
CA LEU A 115 -4.18 -7.46 -2.45
C LEU A 115 -3.53 -8.84 -2.28
N LEU A 116 -2.35 -8.93 -1.66
CA LEU A 116 -1.62 -10.21 -1.62
C LEU A 116 -2.14 -11.15 -0.53
N GLY A 117 -2.36 -12.40 -0.91
CA GLY A 117 -3.00 -13.43 -0.11
C GLY A 117 -2.17 -14.08 0.98
N GLN A 118 -1.24 -13.40 1.64
CA GLN A 118 -0.45 -13.96 2.76
C GLN A 118 -0.01 -12.90 3.76
N MET A 119 -0.69 -11.77 3.73
CA MET A 119 -0.35 -10.66 4.60
C MET A 119 -0.86 -10.97 6.01
N HIS A 120 -0.02 -10.68 6.99
CA HIS A 120 -0.38 -10.56 8.41
C HIS A 120 -0.76 -9.13 8.79
N GLU A 121 -1.44 -8.99 9.91
CA GLU A 121 -1.84 -7.71 10.53
C GLU A 121 -0.68 -6.71 10.64
N ARG A 122 0.52 -7.18 10.99
CA ARG A 122 1.73 -6.35 11.12
C ARG A 122 2.17 -5.67 9.82
N TYR A 123 1.77 -6.16 8.65
CA TYR A 123 2.16 -5.52 7.39
C TYR A 123 1.36 -4.25 7.12
N LEU A 124 0.13 -4.12 7.66
CA LEU A 124 -0.57 -2.84 7.59
C LEU A 124 0.12 -1.78 8.44
N THR A 125 0.86 -2.15 9.48
CA THR A 125 1.65 -1.20 10.29
C THR A 125 2.69 -0.48 9.45
N TRP A 126 3.36 -1.18 8.55
CA TRP A 126 4.24 -0.55 7.57
C TRP A 126 3.48 0.36 6.61
N GLY A 127 2.30 -0.05 6.16
CA GLY A 127 1.39 0.81 5.39
C GLY A 127 0.98 2.08 6.15
N ALA A 128 0.72 1.99 7.46
CA ALA A 128 0.40 3.11 8.33
C ALA A 128 1.59 4.07 8.45
N VAL A 129 2.79 3.56 8.72
CA VAL A 129 4.02 4.37 8.79
C VAL A 129 4.27 5.12 7.49
N VAL A 130 4.22 4.41 6.35
CA VAL A 130 4.53 5.02 5.06
C VAL A 130 3.41 5.98 4.61
N SER A 131 2.15 5.71 4.94
CA SER A 131 1.03 6.61 4.64
C SER A 131 1.05 7.91 5.44
N ALA A 132 1.86 8.02 6.50
CA ALA A 132 2.02 9.26 7.27
C ALA A 132 2.48 10.45 6.42
N VAL A 133 3.12 10.20 5.27
CA VAL A 133 3.46 11.25 4.29
C VAL A 133 2.23 12.05 3.83
N ALA A 134 1.02 11.49 3.93
CA ALA A 134 -0.23 12.17 3.62
C ALA A 134 -0.47 13.44 4.46
N LEU A 135 0.08 13.51 5.68
CA LEU A 135 0.01 14.69 6.54
C LEU A 135 0.58 15.93 5.84
N GLY A 136 1.62 15.75 5.01
CA GLY A 136 2.25 16.82 4.23
C GLY A 136 1.59 17.09 2.87
N VAL A 137 0.58 16.30 2.47
CA VAL A 137 -0.04 16.39 1.13
C VAL A 137 -1.44 16.99 1.18
N SER A 138 -2.34 16.48 2.03
CA SER A 138 -3.69 17.04 2.16
C SER A 138 -4.43 16.52 3.40
N VAL A 139 -5.28 17.37 3.99
CA VAL A 139 -6.16 17.01 5.13
C VAL A 139 -7.02 15.77 4.85
N ARG A 140 -7.54 15.65 3.63
CA ARG A 140 -8.34 14.48 3.22
C ARG A 140 -7.54 13.17 3.35
N LEU A 141 -6.31 13.15 2.84
CA LEU A 141 -5.45 11.97 2.92
C LEU A 141 -4.94 11.73 4.35
N SER A 142 -4.79 12.79 5.16
CA SER A 142 -4.49 12.68 6.59
C SER A 142 -5.58 11.93 7.35
N ILE A 143 -6.86 12.24 7.09
CA ILE A 143 -7.99 11.52 7.70
C ILE A 143 -7.91 10.02 7.35
N ILE A 144 -7.63 9.71 6.08
CA ILE A 144 -7.49 8.32 5.62
C ILE A 144 -6.29 7.64 6.29
N HIS A 145 -5.16 8.33 6.46
CA HIS A 145 -4.02 7.80 7.20
C HIS A 145 -4.42 7.42 8.64
N PHE A 146 -5.18 8.27 9.35
CA PHE A 146 -5.66 7.94 10.69
C PHE A 146 -6.58 6.72 10.70
N ILE A 147 -7.47 6.57 9.71
CA ILE A 147 -8.31 5.37 9.57
C ILE A 147 -7.44 4.11 9.40
N ILE A 148 -6.43 4.17 8.53
CA ILE A 148 -5.49 3.06 8.32
C ILE A 148 -4.72 2.73 9.59
N SER A 149 -4.24 3.75 10.32
CA SER A 149 -3.54 3.57 11.60
C SER A 149 -4.43 2.95 12.67
N ILE A 150 -5.68 3.39 12.80
CA ILE A 150 -6.67 2.79 13.71
C ILE A 150 -6.93 1.33 13.32
N ALA A 151 -7.12 1.05 12.03
CA ALA A 151 -7.33 -0.31 11.54
C ALA A 151 -6.13 -1.23 11.85
N SER A 152 -4.89 -0.74 11.63
CA SER A 152 -3.66 -1.46 11.98
C SER A 152 -3.63 -1.78 13.47
N THR A 153 -3.89 -0.79 14.32
CA THR A 153 -3.90 -0.98 15.78
C THR A 153 -4.99 -1.96 16.20
N ALA A 154 -6.19 -1.86 15.64
CA ALA A 154 -7.29 -2.76 15.95
C ALA A 154 -6.97 -4.22 15.61
N MET A 155 -6.33 -4.49 14.47
CA MET A 155 -5.92 -5.86 14.11
C MET A 155 -4.86 -6.41 15.08
N ILE A 156 -3.86 -5.60 15.46
CA ILE A 156 -2.83 -6.02 16.44
C ILE A 156 -3.48 -6.31 17.79
N VAL A 157 -4.32 -5.40 18.28
CA VAL A 157 -5.06 -5.59 19.54
C VAL A 157 -5.89 -6.87 19.48
N HIS A 158 -6.61 -7.10 18.38
CA HIS A 158 -7.41 -8.31 18.20
C HIS A 158 -6.57 -9.59 18.36
N VAL A 159 -5.40 -9.65 17.71
CA VAL A 159 -4.49 -10.80 17.81
C VAL A 159 -3.95 -10.96 19.24
N MET A 160 -3.56 -9.87 19.90
CA MET A 160 -3.09 -9.91 21.29
C MET A 160 -4.18 -10.39 22.28
N LEU A 161 -5.44 -10.01 22.04
CA LEU A 161 -6.56 -10.47 22.86
C LEU A 161 -6.86 -11.96 22.65
N ILE A 162 -6.83 -12.43 21.40
CA ILE A 162 -6.99 -13.86 21.07
C ILE A 162 -5.88 -14.70 21.70
N ASP A 163 -4.66 -14.20 21.76
CA ASP A 163 -3.52 -14.92 22.34
C ASP A 163 -3.68 -15.11 23.87
N LYS A 164 -4.12 -14.06 24.58
CA LYS A 164 -4.27 -14.12 26.05
C LYS A 164 -5.56 -14.76 26.56
N LYS A 165 -6.62 -14.82 25.73
CA LYS A 165 -7.95 -15.39 26.05
C LYS A 165 -8.45 -15.10 27.47
N LEU A 166 -8.42 -13.84 27.88
CA LEU A 166 -8.94 -13.45 29.19
C LEU A 166 -10.47 -13.37 29.11
N ASP A 167 -11.19 -14.01 30.04
CA ASP A 167 -12.65 -13.95 30.13
C ASP A 167 -13.27 -12.55 29.97
N PRO A 168 -12.74 -11.47 30.59
CA PRO A 168 -13.29 -10.12 30.40
C PRO A 168 -13.14 -9.57 28.98
N THR A 169 -12.27 -10.16 28.15
CA THR A 169 -11.96 -9.70 26.79
C THR A 169 -12.75 -10.40 25.70
N LEU A 170 -13.51 -11.45 26.03
CA LEU A 170 -14.29 -12.24 25.06
C LEU A 170 -15.27 -11.37 24.28
N ARG A 171 -15.99 -10.46 24.94
CA ARG A 171 -16.91 -9.54 24.26
C ARG A 171 -16.22 -8.64 23.25
N ALA A 172 -14.98 -8.21 23.54
CA ALA A 172 -14.21 -7.38 22.64
C ALA A 172 -13.70 -8.18 21.43
N ILE A 173 -13.32 -9.44 21.63
CA ILE A 173 -12.93 -10.37 20.57
C ILE A 173 -14.12 -10.61 19.63
N ASP A 174 -15.29 -10.95 20.18
CA ASP A 174 -16.51 -11.20 19.40
C ASP A 174 -16.91 -9.98 18.57
N PHE A 175 -16.84 -8.78 19.17
CA PHE A 175 -17.09 -7.53 18.46
C PHE A 175 -16.09 -7.31 17.31
N LEU A 176 -14.78 -7.45 17.57
CA LEU A 176 -13.73 -7.26 16.56
C LEU A 176 -13.84 -8.28 15.43
N GLN A 177 -14.24 -9.51 15.74
CA GLN A 177 -14.53 -10.54 14.75
C GLN A 177 -15.76 -10.19 13.91
N GLY A 178 -16.83 -9.69 14.53
CA GLY A 178 -18.06 -9.27 13.84
C GLY A 178 -17.88 -8.07 12.91
N VAL A 179 -17.04 -7.09 13.28
CA VAL A 179 -16.80 -5.88 12.45
C VAL A 179 -15.77 -6.10 11.33
N ARG A 180 -15.01 -7.20 11.38
CA ARG A 180 -13.93 -7.51 10.44
C ARG A 180 -14.28 -7.35 8.95
N PRO A 181 -15.40 -7.88 8.41
CA PRO A 181 -15.74 -7.68 7.00
C PRO A 181 -15.91 -6.20 6.65
N TYR A 182 -16.62 -5.44 7.48
CA TYR A 182 -16.83 -4.01 7.29
C TYR A 182 -15.51 -3.23 7.33
N ALA A 183 -14.66 -3.54 8.31
CA ALA A 183 -13.33 -2.93 8.42
C ALA A 183 -12.46 -3.24 7.18
N SER A 184 -12.57 -4.45 6.62
CA SER A 184 -11.88 -4.83 5.37
C SER A 184 -12.34 -3.96 4.20
N PHE A 185 -13.64 -3.75 4.02
CA PHE A 185 -14.15 -2.83 2.99
C PHE A 185 -13.65 -1.40 3.18
N VAL A 186 -13.65 -0.90 4.42
CA VAL A 186 -13.14 0.45 4.73
C VAL A 186 -11.65 0.57 4.37
N VAL A 187 -10.82 -0.40 4.77
CA VAL A 187 -9.39 -0.41 4.44
C VAL A 187 -9.20 -0.46 2.92
N LEU A 188 -9.91 -1.33 2.20
CA LEU A 188 -9.82 -1.41 0.74
C LEU A 188 -10.24 -0.11 0.06
N ALA A 189 -11.29 0.54 0.53
CA ALA A 189 -11.71 1.85 0.03
C ALA A 189 -10.62 2.92 0.27
N CYS A 190 -9.99 2.91 1.45
CA CYS A 190 -8.87 3.80 1.77
C CYS A 190 -7.69 3.59 0.81
N VAL A 191 -7.31 2.33 0.55
CA VAL A 191 -6.24 1.99 -0.39
C VAL A 191 -6.61 2.39 -1.83
N ALA A 192 -7.86 2.21 -2.23
CA ALA A 192 -8.34 2.64 -3.55
C ALA A 192 -8.26 4.16 -3.72
N VAL A 193 -8.58 4.95 -2.68
CA VAL A 193 -8.40 6.41 -2.71
C VAL A 193 -6.92 6.79 -2.83
N TYR A 194 -6.02 6.11 -2.11
CA TYR A 194 -4.57 6.32 -2.27
C TYR A 194 -4.08 6.04 -3.68
N LEU A 195 -4.51 4.92 -4.28
CA LEU A 195 -4.18 4.59 -5.67
C LEU A 195 -4.77 5.62 -6.64
N TRP A 196 -6.01 6.07 -6.40
CA TRP A 196 -6.63 7.11 -7.20
C TRP A 196 -5.84 8.42 -7.12
N ASP A 197 -5.49 8.91 -5.94
CA ASP A 197 -4.68 10.13 -5.78
C ASP A 197 -3.26 9.97 -6.37
N ALA A 198 -2.68 8.78 -6.33
CA ALA A 198 -1.42 8.48 -7.01
C ALA A 198 -1.54 8.59 -8.54
N LEU A 199 -2.73 8.38 -9.10
CA LEU A 199 -2.98 8.43 -10.55
C LEU A 199 -3.64 9.73 -11.03
N ALA A 200 -4.36 10.43 -10.15
CA ALA A 200 -5.25 11.52 -10.48
C ALA A 200 -4.49 12.69 -11.11
N VAL A 201 -5.01 13.15 -12.24
CA VAL A 201 -4.57 14.37 -12.91
C VAL A 201 -5.21 15.56 -12.20
N ARG A 202 -4.41 16.47 -11.62
CA ARG A 202 -4.93 17.81 -11.34
C ARG A 202 -4.81 18.65 -12.60
N ILE A 203 -5.94 19.25 -12.99
CA ILE A 203 -5.97 20.42 -13.86
C ILE A 203 -5.31 21.57 -13.06
N PRO A 204 -4.35 22.32 -13.63
CA PRO A 204 -3.48 23.27 -12.92
C PRO A 204 -4.17 24.56 -12.43
N VAL A 205 -5.43 24.51 -12.02
CA VAL A 205 -6.23 25.69 -11.62
C VAL A 205 -6.13 25.99 -10.13
N PHE A 206 -5.70 25.03 -9.29
CA PHE A 206 -5.47 25.24 -7.87
C PHE A 206 -3.99 25.07 -7.51
N GLN A 207 -3.12 25.85 -8.14
CA GLN A 207 -1.89 26.26 -7.48
C GLN A 207 -2.31 27.24 -6.38
N HIS A 208 -2.34 26.77 -5.13
CA HIS A 208 -2.46 27.67 -4.01
C HIS A 208 -1.21 28.56 -4.03
N ARG A 209 -1.43 29.79 -4.47
CA ARG A 209 -0.51 30.91 -4.54
C ARG A 209 0.45 30.92 -3.36
N GLU A 210 1.74 30.93 -3.70
CA GLU A 210 2.90 31.38 -2.93
C GLU A 210 2.65 31.72 -1.46
N VAL A 211 3.24 30.94 -0.56
CA VAL A 211 3.70 31.52 0.71
C VAL A 211 4.77 32.52 0.32
N ARG A 212 4.38 33.80 0.31
CA ARG A 212 5.27 34.95 0.25
C ARG A 212 6.40 34.67 1.24
N SER A 213 7.62 34.49 0.74
CA SER A 213 8.82 34.49 1.56
C SER A 213 8.72 35.71 2.46
N GLY A 214 8.60 35.49 3.77
CA GLY A 214 8.76 36.55 4.73
C GLY A 214 10.06 37.23 4.40
N THR A 215 10.00 38.54 4.19
CA THR A 215 11.17 39.41 4.13
C THR A 215 11.93 39.17 5.43
N THR A 216 12.98 38.36 5.40
CA THR A 216 13.96 38.34 6.48
C THR A 216 14.55 39.75 6.53
N PRO A 217 14.36 40.52 7.61
CA PRO A 217 15.11 41.76 7.76
C PRO A 217 16.57 41.36 7.85
N SER A 218 17.40 41.86 6.94
CA SER A 218 18.84 41.76 7.04
C SER A 218 19.26 42.47 8.33
N LEU A 219 19.58 41.72 9.37
CA LEU A 219 20.27 42.20 10.56
C LEU A 219 21.67 42.67 10.12
N SER A 220 21.77 43.96 9.84
CA SER A 220 23.05 44.65 9.63
C SER A 220 23.76 44.73 10.98
N LEU A 221 24.73 43.86 11.21
CA LEU A 221 25.74 44.03 12.25
C LEU A 221 26.66 45.18 11.80
N GLY A 222 26.29 46.41 12.14
CA GLY A 222 27.22 47.54 12.07
C GLY A 222 28.27 47.42 13.18
N PRO A 223 29.54 47.78 12.92
CA PRO A 223 30.59 47.67 13.93
C PRO A 223 30.32 48.65 15.09
N GLU A 224 30.55 48.18 16.32
CA GLU A 224 30.52 49.04 17.52
C GLU A 224 31.56 50.17 17.39
N PRO A 225 31.24 51.40 17.82
CA PRO A 225 32.24 52.45 17.92
C PRO A 225 33.13 52.20 19.15
N GLU A 226 34.43 52.01 18.90
CA GLU A 226 35.46 52.09 19.93
C GLU A 226 35.44 53.48 20.58
N GLU A 227 35.46 53.48 21.91
CA GLU A 227 35.50 54.64 22.80
C GLU A 227 36.74 55.52 22.53
N ALA A 228 36.55 56.84 22.60
CA ALA A 228 37.60 57.84 22.80
C ALA A 228 37.12 58.89 23.81
#